data_AF-A0A1G0AAA5-F1
#
_entry.id   AF-A0A1G0AAA5-F1
#
_cell.length_a   1.000
_cell.length_b   1.000
_cell.length_c   1.000
_cell.angle_alpha   90.00
_cell.angle_beta   90.00
_cell.angle_gamma   90.00
#
_symmetry.space_group_name_H-M   'P 1'
#
loop_
_entity.id
_entity.type
_entity.pdbx_description
1 polymer ?
#
loop_
_entity_poly.entity_id
_entity_poly.type
_entity_poly.pdbx_seq_one_letter_code
_entity_poly.pdbx_strand_id
1 'polypeptide(L)'
;MCLPREERAMGPRPSDRGLLREASGSQRPEPGILCWNCRKLTPFHEDRCQFCGAAFAGSTGGEYAMSRLVDRPARRPPTPPADVSRTLSDLLADIQKVHDVATRPSPLLREADTSVVLFQCPSCGRFVSERATACVCGTRFAAHAPTFACPECDSRVPELEDACPVCGTRFEPERPEVSYSCPKCGVLVAADAIRCACGVWFED
;
A
#
# COMPACT_ATOMS: atom_id res chain seq x y z
N MET A 1 10.91 -70.97 -10.95
CA MET A 1 10.64 -69.74 -11.72
C MET A 1 11.94 -68.95 -11.76
N CYS A 2 12.53 -68.76 -12.94
CA CYS A 2 13.84 -68.13 -13.11
C CYS A 2 13.68 -66.81 -13.89
N LEU A 3 14.36 -65.76 -13.44
CA LEU A 3 14.73 -64.54 -14.17
C LEU A 3 16.26 -64.60 -14.44
N PRO A 4 16.90 -63.71 -15.24
CA PRO A 4 16.48 -62.87 -16.38
C PRO A 4 17.46 -63.00 -17.60
N ARG A 5 17.22 -62.26 -18.69
CA ARG A 5 18.30 -61.74 -19.57
C ARG A 5 17.83 -60.59 -20.47
N GLU A 6 18.63 -59.53 -20.51
CA GLU A 6 18.43 -58.27 -21.23
C GLU A 6 18.80 -58.31 -22.72
N GLU A 7 18.42 -57.22 -23.40
CA GLU A 7 18.98 -56.60 -24.61
C GLU A 7 18.37 -56.97 -25.98
N ARG A 8 17.60 -56.03 -26.55
CA ARG A 8 18.09 -55.19 -27.67
C ARG A 8 17.07 -54.12 -28.08
N ALA A 9 17.50 -52.87 -27.98
CA ALA A 9 16.87 -51.72 -28.59
C ALA A 9 16.95 -51.82 -30.13
N MET A 10 15.80 -51.73 -30.81
CA MET A 10 15.71 -51.56 -32.25
C MET A 10 15.11 -50.18 -32.50
N GLY A 11 15.97 -49.21 -32.79
CA GLY A 11 15.56 -47.84 -33.12
C GLY A 11 14.73 -47.79 -34.41
N PRO A 12 13.79 -46.84 -34.54
CA PRO A 12 12.99 -46.70 -35.74
C PRO A 12 13.82 -46.11 -36.88
N ARG A 13 13.77 -46.77 -38.05
CA ARG A 13 14.31 -46.25 -39.32
C ARG A 13 13.36 -45.21 -39.93
N PRO A 14 13.87 -44.18 -40.61
CA PRO A 14 13.08 -43.08 -41.12
C PRO A 14 12.45 -43.44 -42.48
N SER A 15 11.20 -43.04 -42.67
CA SER A 15 10.67 -42.74 -44.00
C SER A 15 9.69 -41.59 -43.88
N ASP A 16 10.23 -40.43 -44.25
CA ASP A 16 9.49 -39.24 -44.62
C ASP A 16 8.43 -39.57 -45.66
N ARG A 17 7.17 -39.34 -45.30
CA ARG A 17 6.21 -38.76 -46.23
C ARG A 17 5.29 -37.84 -45.45
N GLY A 18 5.58 -36.55 -45.62
CA GLY A 18 4.97 -35.42 -44.94
C GLY A 18 3.47 -35.51 -44.80
N LEU A 19 3.04 -35.60 -43.55
CA LEU A 19 1.83 -34.98 -43.05
C LEU A 19 2.29 -33.83 -42.14
N LEU A 20 2.80 -32.78 -42.78
CA LEU A 20 2.74 -31.44 -42.22
C LEU A 20 1.26 -31.14 -42.08
N ARG A 21 0.70 -31.49 -40.92
CA ARG A 21 -0.56 -30.94 -40.46
C ARG A 21 -0.28 -29.47 -40.30
N GLU A 22 -0.57 -28.71 -41.36
CA GLU A 22 -0.59 -27.26 -41.38
C GLU A 22 -1.27 -26.83 -40.07
N ALA A 23 -0.46 -26.25 -39.18
CA ALA A 23 -0.95 -25.56 -38.01
C ALA A 23 -1.77 -24.38 -38.56
N SER A 24 -3.06 -24.65 -38.79
CA SER A 24 -4.04 -23.68 -39.20
C SER A 24 -3.91 -22.49 -38.28
N GLY A 25 -3.83 -21.31 -38.90
CA GLY A 25 -3.30 -20.09 -38.36
C GLY A 25 -3.63 -19.86 -36.88
N SER A 26 -2.61 -19.40 -36.17
CA SER A 26 -2.74 -18.63 -34.94
C SER A 26 -3.77 -17.51 -35.17
N GLN A 27 -5.05 -17.81 -34.93
CA GLN A 27 -6.05 -16.78 -34.70
C GLN A 27 -5.58 -16.10 -33.43
N ARG A 28 -4.98 -14.92 -33.57
CA ARG A 28 -4.80 -14.04 -32.42
C ARG A 28 -6.15 -13.99 -31.71
N PRO A 29 -6.22 -14.25 -30.40
CA PRO A 29 -7.46 -14.05 -29.66
C PRO A 29 -7.93 -12.64 -29.99
N GLU A 30 -9.19 -12.51 -30.45
CA GLU A 30 -9.75 -11.21 -30.78
C GLU A 30 -9.47 -10.28 -29.60
N PRO A 31 -8.89 -9.09 -29.85
CA PRO A 31 -8.46 -8.27 -28.75
C PRO A 31 -9.73 -7.87 -28.00
N GLY A 32 -9.69 -7.92 -26.67
CA GLY A 32 -10.86 -7.71 -25.83
C GLY A 32 -10.48 -7.24 -24.42
N ILE A 33 -11.47 -6.73 -23.69
CA ILE A 33 -11.32 -6.17 -22.36
C ILE A 33 -11.53 -7.28 -21.32
N LEU A 34 -10.57 -7.46 -20.41
CA LEU A 34 -10.71 -8.36 -19.27
C LEU A 34 -11.62 -7.75 -18.20
N CYS A 35 -12.73 -8.43 -17.89
CA CYS A 35 -13.63 -7.98 -16.82
C CYS A 35 -13.00 -8.17 -15.44
N TRP A 36 -12.91 -7.10 -14.65
CA TRP A 36 -12.40 -7.14 -13.28
C TRP A 36 -13.27 -8.00 -12.34
N ASN A 37 -14.58 -8.10 -12.61
CA ASN A 37 -15.52 -8.84 -11.79
C ASN A 37 -15.53 -10.35 -12.09
N CYS A 38 -15.66 -10.74 -13.37
CA CYS A 38 -15.81 -12.16 -13.74
C CYS A 38 -14.60 -12.76 -14.47
N ARG A 39 -13.53 -11.98 -14.69
CA ARG A 39 -12.26 -12.41 -15.35
C ARG A 39 -12.44 -12.96 -16.78
N LYS A 40 -13.59 -12.75 -17.42
CA LYS A 40 -13.85 -13.13 -18.81
C LYS A 40 -13.46 -12.01 -19.77
N LEU A 41 -12.94 -12.40 -20.93
CA LEU A 41 -12.62 -11.48 -22.03
C LEU A 41 -13.91 -11.04 -22.71
N THR A 42 -14.14 -9.74 -22.81
CA THR A 42 -15.34 -9.13 -23.37
C THR A 42 -14.94 -8.32 -24.62
N PRO A 43 -15.71 -8.36 -25.71
CA PRO A 43 -15.48 -7.52 -26.88
C PRO A 43 -15.38 -6.00 -26.56
N PHE A 44 -14.57 -5.26 -27.32
CA PHE A 44 -14.36 -3.81 -27.08
C PHE A 44 -15.59 -2.92 -27.32
N HIS A 45 -16.60 -3.39 -28.04
CA HIS A 45 -17.77 -2.58 -28.40
C HIS A 45 -18.82 -2.49 -27.28
N GLU A 46 -18.55 -3.10 -26.12
CA GLU A 46 -19.51 -3.22 -25.02
C GLU A 46 -19.09 -2.37 -23.82
N ASP A 47 -19.94 -1.45 -23.40
CA ASP A 47 -19.74 -0.62 -22.19
C ASP A 47 -19.82 -1.44 -20.88
N ARG A 48 -20.28 -2.68 -20.97
CA ARG A 48 -20.52 -3.59 -19.85
C ARG A 48 -20.07 -5.00 -20.23
N CYS A 49 -19.65 -5.78 -19.24
CA CYS A 49 -19.30 -7.17 -19.45
C CYS A 49 -20.50 -8.00 -19.94
N GLN A 50 -20.39 -8.66 -21.10
CA GLN A 50 -21.43 -9.55 -21.63
C GLN A 50 -21.80 -10.70 -20.66
N PHE A 51 -20.87 -11.12 -19.80
CA PHE A 51 -21.06 -12.26 -18.90
C PHE A 51 -21.69 -11.90 -17.55
N CYS A 52 -21.37 -10.73 -16.98
CA CYS A 52 -21.82 -10.36 -15.63
C CYS A 52 -22.46 -8.98 -15.53
N GLY A 53 -22.50 -8.22 -16.62
CA GLY A 53 -23.07 -6.86 -16.65
C GLY A 53 -22.30 -5.82 -15.86
N ALA A 54 -21.12 -6.12 -15.30
CA ALA A 54 -20.29 -5.11 -14.64
C ALA A 54 -19.85 -4.04 -15.65
N ALA A 55 -19.94 -2.77 -15.27
CA ALA A 55 -19.38 -1.68 -16.06
C ALA A 55 -17.85 -1.75 -16.06
N PHE A 56 -17.23 -1.45 -17.21
CA PHE A 56 -15.78 -1.31 -17.28
C PHE A 56 -15.35 0.03 -16.69
N ALA A 57 -14.30 0.02 -15.85
CA ALA A 57 -13.72 1.24 -15.32
C ALA A 57 -13.13 2.05 -16.50
N GLY A 58 -13.73 3.21 -16.80
CA GLY A 58 -13.30 4.07 -17.91
C GLY A 58 -14.20 4.08 -19.15
N SER A 59 -15.45 3.57 -19.10
CA SER A 59 -16.43 3.75 -20.20
C SER A 59 -16.84 5.22 -20.44
N THR A 60 -16.18 6.17 -19.80
CA THR A 60 -16.23 7.59 -20.11
C THR A 60 -15.21 7.91 -21.20
N GLY A 61 -15.61 7.73 -22.46
CA GLY A 61 -15.09 8.58 -23.53
C GLY A 61 -13.78 8.18 -24.21
N GLY A 62 -13.60 6.91 -24.59
CA GLY A 62 -12.77 6.59 -25.75
C GLY A 62 -13.46 7.04 -27.05
N GLU A 63 -12.71 7.09 -28.16
CA GLU A 63 -13.10 7.64 -29.49
C GLU A 63 -14.49 7.21 -30.04
N TYR A 64 -15.13 6.20 -29.46
CA TYR A 64 -16.42 5.62 -29.84
C TYR A 64 -17.63 6.20 -29.06
N ALA A 65 -17.42 7.10 -28.10
CA ALA A 65 -18.49 7.70 -27.28
C ALA A 65 -19.28 8.85 -27.97
N MET A 66 -19.29 8.91 -29.30
CA MET A 66 -19.91 10.02 -30.05
C MET A 66 -21.43 9.95 -30.15
N SER A 67 -22.08 8.89 -29.66
CA SER A 67 -23.53 8.69 -29.82
C SER A 67 -24.40 9.19 -28.66
N ARG A 68 -23.82 9.77 -27.59
CA ARG A 68 -24.60 10.25 -26.42
C ARG A 68 -24.42 11.74 -26.08
N LEU A 69 -24.06 12.57 -27.06
CA LEU A 69 -24.06 14.04 -26.90
C LEU A 69 -25.37 14.71 -27.31
N VAL A 70 -26.47 13.95 -27.43
CA VAL A 70 -27.82 14.52 -27.56
C VAL A 70 -28.46 14.44 -26.17
N ASP A 71 -28.94 15.57 -25.65
CA ASP A 71 -29.54 15.74 -24.32
C ASP A 71 -28.62 15.93 -23.11
N ARG A 72 -27.56 16.74 -23.29
CA ARG A 72 -27.12 17.59 -22.18
C ARG A 72 -27.07 19.03 -22.70
N PRO A 73 -27.79 20.00 -22.10
CA PRO A 73 -27.57 21.39 -22.47
C PRO A 73 -26.13 21.72 -22.11
N ALA A 74 -25.29 21.81 -23.14
CA ALA A 74 -23.94 22.30 -23.00
C ALA A 74 -24.05 23.66 -22.32
N ARG A 75 -23.45 23.80 -21.12
CA ARG A 75 -23.12 25.14 -20.65
C ARG A 75 -22.25 25.73 -21.74
N ARG A 76 -22.79 26.70 -22.47
CA ARG A 76 -22.05 27.48 -23.46
C ARG A 76 -20.77 27.94 -22.75
N PRO A 77 -19.57 27.48 -23.14
CA PRO A 77 -18.38 28.11 -22.64
C PRO A 77 -18.49 29.59 -22.98
N PRO A 78 -18.16 30.51 -22.06
CA PRO A 78 -18.11 31.93 -22.41
C PRO A 78 -17.23 32.04 -23.65
N THR A 79 -17.78 32.64 -24.70
CA THR A 79 -17.01 32.95 -25.91
C THR A 79 -15.74 33.68 -25.46
N PRO A 80 -14.53 33.19 -25.78
CA PRO A 80 -13.33 33.96 -25.49
C PRO A 80 -13.53 35.32 -26.17
N PRO A 81 -13.32 36.45 -25.47
CA PRO A 81 -13.34 37.73 -26.13
C PRO A 81 -12.33 37.67 -27.28
N ALA A 82 -12.75 38.20 -28.44
CA ALA A 82 -11.94 38.27 -29.65
C ALA A 82 -10.52 38.74 -29.29
N ASP A 83 -9.54 38.15 -29.97
CA ASP A 83 -8.10 38.30 -29.81
C ASP A 83 -7.69 39.78 -29.66
N VAL A 84 -7.79 40.31 -28.44
CA VAL A 84 -7.16 41.57 -28.08
C VAL A 84 -5.73 41.18 -27.83
N SER A 85 -4.83 41.60 -28.73
CA SER A 85 -3.39 41.45 -28.57
C SER A 85 -3.00 41.95 -27.18
N ARG A 86 -2.91 41.03 -26.22
CA ARG A 86 -2.62 41.36 -24.83
C ARG A 86 -1.26 42.00 -24.82
N THR A 87 -1.13 43.11 -24.11
CA THR A 87 0.16 43.77 -24.04
C THR A 87 1.11 42.88 -23.24
N LEU A 88 2.42 43.03 -23.47
CA LEU A 88 3.43 42.29 -22.70
C LEU A 88 3.23 42.50 -21.19
N SER A 89 2.79 43.69 -20.78
CA SER A 89 2.43 44.03 -19.40
C SER A 89 1.30 43.18 -18.83
N ASP A 90 0.27 42.86 -19.62
CA ASP A 90 -0.85 42.02 -19.18
C ASP A 90 -0.40 40.57 -18.94
N LEU A 91 0.50 40.06 -19.80
CA LEU A 91 1.07 38.73 -19.65
C LEU A 91 1.96 38.62 -18.41
N LEU A 92 2.78 39.64 -18.14
CA LEU A 92 3.61 39.67 -16.93
C LEU A 92 2.75 39.73 -15.66
N ALA A 93 1.66 40.51 -15.67
CA ALA A 93 0.73 40.58 -14.56
C ALA A 93 0.05 39.23 -14.29
N ASP A 94 -0.35 38.50 -15.33
CA ASP A 94 -0.96 37.16 -15.18
C ASP A 94 0.04 36.14 -14.62
N ILE A 95 1.30 36.13 -15.10
CA ILE A 95 2.35 35.23 -14.60
C ILE A 95 2.63 35.53 -13.12
N GLN A 96 2.75 36.81 -12.77
CA GLN A 96 3.03 37.22 -11.41
C GLN A 96 1.87 36.88 -10.47
N LYS A 97 0.62 37.01 -10.93
CA LYS A 97 -0.57 36.57 -10.20
C LYS A 97 -0.59 35.06 -9.95
N VAL A 98 -0.19 34.24 -10.92
CA VAL A 98 -0.08 32.78 -10.72
C VAL A 98 1.03 32.46 -9.71
N HIS A 99 2.15 33.17 -9.80
CA HIS A 99 3.24 33.02 -8.85
C HIS A 99 2.79 33.39 -7.43
N ASP A 100 2.13 34.53 -7.23
CA ASP A 100 1.61 34.95 -5.92
C ASP A 100 0.60 33.94 -5.34
N VAL A 101 -0.21 33.30 -6.17
CA VAL A 101 -1.12 32.23 -5.72
C VAL A 101 -0.35 30.97 -5.31
N ALA A 102 0.71 30.62 -6.02
CA ALA A 102 1.54 29.46 -5.71
C ALA A 102 2.46 29.67 -4.49
N THR A 103 2.96 30.90 -4.30
CA THR A 103 3.92 31.25 -3.26
C THR A 103 3.26 31.81 -1.99
N ARG A 104 1.95 32.10 -2.03
CA ARG A 104 1.18 32.41 -0.83
C ARG A 104 1.25 31.23 0.13
N PRO A 105 1.80 31.41 1.36
CA PRO A 105 1.69 30.40 2.38
C PRO A 105 0.20 30.17 2.63
N SER A 106 -0.28 28.95 2.39
CA SER A 106 -1.66 28.60 2.70
C SER A 106 -1.87 28.83 4.20
N PRO A 107 -2.86 29.63 4.64
CA PRO A 107 -3.05 29.96 6.06
C PRO A 107 -3.59 28.78 6.89
N LEU A 108 -3.51 27.54 6.39
CA LEU A 108 -4.13 26.35 7.00
C LEU A 108 -3.20 25.15 7.16
N LEU A 109 -1.89 25.32 7.17
CA LEU A 109 -1.02 24.28 7.74
C LEU A 109 0.09 24.99 8.53
N ARG A 110 -0.07 25.03 9.85
CA ARG A 110 1.10 24.93 10.73
C ARG A 110 1.76 23.62 10.32
N GLU A 111 2.99 23.65 9.80
CA GLU A 111 3.86 22.47 9.72
C GLU A 111 4.00 21.85 11.13
N ALA A 112 3.00 21.08 11.54
CA ALA A 112 3.25 19.88 12.29
C ALA A 112 3.78 18.90 11.24
N ASP A 113 5.04 18.53 11.38
CA ASP A 113 5.71 17.47 10.65
C ASP A 113 5.04 16.11 10.99
N THR A 114 3.76 15.97 10.63
CA THR A 114 3.03 14.72 10.71
C THR A 114 3.27 14.00 9.39
N SER A 115 4.48 13.48 9.23
CA SER A 115 4.77 12.48 8.21
C SER A 115 3.90 11.25 8.53
N VAL A 116 2.73 11.20 7.90
CA VAL A 116 1.84 10.04 8.05
C VAL A 116 2.44 8.91 7.21
N VAL A 117 3.00 7.91 7.88
CA VAL A 117 3.51 6.71 7.21
C VAL A 117 2.31 5.93 6.66
N LEU A 118 2.30 5.78 5.34
CA LEU A 118 1.31 5.01 4.60
C LEU A 118 1.96 3.74 4.07
N PHE A 119 1.26 2.61 4.22
CA PHE A 119 1.70 1.32 3.72
C PHE A 119 0.80 0.85 2.58
N GLN A 120 1.34 0.06 1.67
CA GLN A 120 0.57 -0.52 0.57
C GLN A 120 -0.03 -1.86 0.97
N CYS A 121 -1.34 -2.03 0.81
CA CYS A 121 -2.01 -3.30 1.06
C CYS A 121 -1.50 -4.37 0.07
N PRO A 122 -0.99 -5.53 0.55
CA PRO A 122 -0.43 -6.56 -0.32
C PRO A 122 -1.48 -7.25 -1.20
N SER A 123 -2.77 -7.18 -0.83
CA SER A 123 -3.84 -7.85 -1.58
C SER A 123 -4.43 -7.01 -2.70
N CYS A 124 -4.49 -5.69 -2.55
CA CYS A 124 -5.16 -4.80 -3.51
C CYS A 124 -4.34 -3.58 -3.94
N GLY A 125 -3.13 -3.38 -3.40
CA GLY A 125 -2.25 -2.28 -3.75
C GLY A 125 -2.69 -0.91 -3.21
N ARG A 126 -3.75 -0.83 -2.41
CA ARG A 126 -4.27 0.44 -1.87
C ARG A 126 -3.46 0.91 -0.67
N PHE A 127 -3.22 2.21 -0.57
CA PHE A 127 -2.55 2.81 0.58
C PHE A 127 -3.46 2.79 1.82
N VAL A 128 -2.90 2.36 2.94
CA VAL A 128 -3.54 2.28 4.26
C VAL A 128 -2.64 2.97 5.30
N SER A 129 -3.23 3.50 6.36
CA SER A 129 -2.46 4.05 7.48
C SER A 129 -1.84 2.94 8.33
N GLU A 130 -0.73 3.25 9.00
CA GLU A 130 -0.06 2.32 9.93
C GLU A 130 -1.01 1.75 11.01
N ARG A 131 -1.98 2.55 11.46
CA ARG A 131 -2.95 2.16 12.50
C ARG A 131 -4.17 1.42 11.94
N ALA A 132 -4.25 1.20 10.63
CA ALA A 132 -5.39 0.50 10.04
C ALA A 132 -5.32 -0.99 10.38
N THR A 133 -6.36 -1.52 11.03
CA THR A 133 -6.50 -2.95 11.35
C THR A 133 -7.05 -3.76 10.17
N ALA A 134 -7.63 -3.10 9.17
CA ALA A 134 -8.13 -3.74 7.96
C ALA A 134 -8.12 -2.76 6.77
N CYS A 135 -7.97 -3.32 5.57
CA CYS A 135 -8.18 -2.63 4.32
C CYS A 135 -9.65 -2.79 3.85
N VAL A 136 -10.14 -1.83 3.06
CA VAL A 136 -11.48 -1.89 2.45
C VAL A 136 -11.68 -3.12 1.55
N CYS A 137 -10.60 -3.69 1.02
CA CYS A 137 -10.67 -4.94 0.25
C CYS A 137 -10.93 -6.20 1.11
N GLY A 138 -10.96 -6.08 2.44
CA GLY A 138 -11.21 -7.17 3.38
C GLY A 138 -9.95 -7.78 4.02
N THR A 139 -8.76 -7.40 3.56
CA THR A 139 -7.49 -7.85 4.18
C THR A 139 -7.35 -7.25 5.57
N ARG A 140 -7.21 -8.11 6.59
CA ARG A 140 -6.93 -7.68 7.97
C ARG A 140 -5.43 -7.61 8.19
N PHE A 141 -4.97 -6.54 8.80
CA PHE A 141 -3.59 -6.39 9.22
C PHE A 141 -3.49 -6.88 10.66
N ALA A 142 -2.54 -7.78 10.93
CA ALA A 142 -2.24 -8.14 12.30
C ALA A 142 -1.75 -6.87 13.00
N ALA A 143 -2.51 -6.40 13.99
CA ALA A 143 -2.03 -5.33 14.86
C ALA A 143 -0.68 -5.80 15.41
N HIS A 144 0.39 -5.07 15.10
CA HIS A 144 1.69 -5.31 15.68
C HIS A 144 1.61 -4.80 17.13
N ALA A 145 0.89 -5.53 17.97
CA ALA A 145 1.11 -5.43 19.40
C ALA A 145 2.54 -5.94 19.60
N PRO A 146 3.45 -5.13 20.17
CA PRO A 146 4.75 -5.64 20.51
C PRO A 146 4.57 -6.81 21.48
N THR A 147 5.18 -7.95 21.12
CA THR A 147 5.15 -9.17 21.92
C THR A 147 6.57 -9.49 22.35
N PHE A 148 6.77 -9.78 23.63
CA PHE A 148 8.03 -10.28 24.16
C PHE A 148 7.94 -11.78 24.44
N ALA A 149 9.09 -12.45 24.59
CA ALA A 149 9.14 -13.87 24.94
C ALA A 149 9.16 -14.03 26.46
N CYS A 150 8.31 -14.90 27.01
CA CYS A 150 8.32 -15.23 28.43
C CYS A 150 9.62 -15.98 28.77
N PRO A 151 10.39 -15.56 29.79
CA PRO A 151 11.67 -16.20 30.15
C PRO A 151 11.51 -17.63 30.71
N GLU A 152 10.32 -17.99 31.19
CA GLU A 152 10.06 -19.31 31.79
C GLU A 152 9.58 -20.36 30.77
N CYS A 153 8.84 -19.95 29.74
CA CYS A 153 8.17 -20.89 28.82
C CYS A 153 8.28 -20.51 27.34
N ASP A 154 9.03 -19.46 27.01
CA ASP A 154 9.25 -18.93 25.65
C ASP A 154 7.97 -18.58 24.87
N SER A 155 6.82 -18.53 25.54
CA SER A 155 5.57 -18.11 24.90
C SER A 155 5.60 -16.62 24.57
N ARG A 156 5.01 -16.23 23.44
CA ARG A 156 4.85 -14.81 23.07
C ARG A 156 3.77 -14.16 23.92
N VAL A 157 4.15 -13.18 24.73
CA VAL A 157 3.26 -12.41 25.60
C VAL A 157 3.12 -10.98 25.05
N PRO A 158 1.90 -10.42 24.97
CA PRO A 158 1.71 -9.00 24.66
C PRO A 158 2.33 -8.10 25.75
N GLU A 159 3.00 -6.99 25.38
CA GLU A 159 3.62 -6.06 26.35
C GLU A 159 2.65 -5.42 27.36
N LEU A 160 1.34 -5.48 27.12
CA LEU A 160 0.30 -4.90 27.99
C LEU A 160 -0.18 -5.87 29.09
N GLU A 161 0.29 -7.12 29.11
CA GLU A 161 -0.11 -8.14 30.08
C GLU A 161 0.95 -8.30 31.18
N ASP A 162 0.54 -8.12 32.44
CA ASP A 162 1.41 -8.29 33.62
C ASP A 162 1.66 -9.77 33.99
N ALA A 163 1.10 -10.71 33.23
CA ALA A 163 1.28 -12.14 33.46
C ALA A 163 1.26 -12.95 32.17
N CYS A 164 2.04 -14.03 32.15
CA CYS A 164 2.07 -14.95 31.03
C CYS A 164 0.75 -15.75 30.96
N PRO A 165 0.01 -15.75 29.84
CA PRO A 165 -1.22 -16.51 29.71
C PRO A 165 -1.00 -18.03 29.67
N VAL A 166 0.24 -18.48 29.42
CA VAL A 166 0.58 -19.90 29.30
C VAL A 166 1.03 -20.48 30.65
N CYS A 167 2.00 -19.85 31.31
CA CYS A 167 2.59 -20.37 32.55
C CYS A 167 2.17 -19.61 33.82
N GLY A 168 1.48 -18.47 33.69
CA GLY A 168 1.04 -17.66 34.83
C GLY A 168 2.15 -16.85 35.52
N THR A 169 3.38 -16.88 35.02
CA THR A 169 4.49 -16.07 35.55
C THR A 169 4.13 -14.59 35.45
N ARG A 170 4.17 -13.88 36.57
CA ARG A 170 3.95 -12.43 36.61
C ARG A 170 5.21 -11.70 36.20
N PHE A 171 5.03 -10.68 35.38
CA PHE A 171 6.05 -9.70 35.03
C PHE A 171 5.86 -8.55 36.00
N GLU A 172 6.69 -8.48 37.02
CA GLU A 172 6.72 -7.26 37.83
C GLU A 172 7.31 -6.17 36.93
N PRO A 173 6.63 -5.03 36.73
CA PRO A 173 7.29 -3.89 36.13
C PRO A 173 8.38 -3.51 37.13
N GLU A 174 9.63 -3.90 36.83
CA GLU A 174 10.77 -3.29 37.48
C GLU A 174 10.59 -1.80 37.23
N ARG A 175 10.13 -1.07 38.25
CA ARG A 175 10.23 0.38 38.24
C ARG A 175 11.69 0.60 37.89
N PRO A 176 12.02 1.31 36.80
CA PRO A 176 13.41 1.58 36.53
C PRO A 176 13.93 2.21 37.81
N GLU A 177 14.87 1.52 38.45
CA GLU A 177 15.49 2.02 39.66
C GLU A 177 16.35 3.18 39.18
N VAL A 178 15.70 4.33 39.00
CA VAL A 178 16.31 5.54 38.50
C VAL A 178 17.36 5.87 39.55
N SER A 179 18.61 5.68 39.19
CA SER A 179 19.74 5.98 40.03
C SER A 179 20.39 7.27 39.53
N TYR A 180 20.67 8.17 40.45
CA TYR A 180 21.32 9.44 40.17
C TYR A 180 22.77 9.39 40.64
N SER A 181 23.67 10.02 39.89
CA SER A 181 25.06 10.16 40.33
C SER A 181 25.16 11.31 41.33
N CYS A 182 25.70 11.05 42.53
CA CYS A 182 25.96 12.10 43.50
C CYS A 182 26.93 13.14 42.92
N PRO A 183 26.59 14.45 42.92
CA PRO A 183 27.45 15.48 42.31
C PRO A 183 28.78 15.68 43.03
N LYS A 184 28.89 15.24 44.29
CA LYS A 184 30.13 15.39 45.08
C LYS A 184 31.10 14.21 44.91
N CYS A 185 30.60 12.98 44.90
CA CYS A 185 31.45 11.78 44.90
C CYS A 185 31.24 10.85 43.70
N GLY A 186 30.26 11.13 42.83
CA GLY A 186 29.97 10.33 41.64
C GLY A 186 29.33 8.97 41.88
N VAL A 187 29.07 8.59 43.13
CA VAL A 187 28.42 7.31 43.48
C VAL A 187 26.95 7.35 43.07
N LEU A 188 26.46 6.26 42.47
CA LEU A 188 25.06 6.07 42.16
C LEU A 188 24.24 5.93 43.45
N VAL A 189 23.20 6.74 43.58
CA VAL A 189 22.23 6.72 44.67
C VAL A 189 20.83 6.44 44.11
N ALA A 190 19.98 5.77 44.89
CA ALA A 190 18.59 5.55 44.51
C ALA A 190 17.80 6.87 44.40
N ALA A 191 16.74 6.90 43.59
CA ALA A 191 15.92 8.10 43.37
C ALA A 191 15.26 8.65 44.64
N ASP A 192 14.97 7.81 45.62
CA ASP A 192 14.37 8.17 46.90
C ASP A 192 15.42 8.43 48.01
N ALA A 193 16.71 8.36 47.68
CA ALA A 193 17.77 8.59 48.65
C ALA A 193 17.85 10.07 49.03
N ILE A 194 17.48 10.39 50.26
CA ILE A 194 17.58 11.75 50.84
C ILE A 194 19.06 12.15 51.10
N ARG A 195 19.96 11.16 51.21
CA ARG A 195 21.36 11.40 51.57
C ARG A 195 22.32 10.39 50.95
N CYS A 196 23.44 10.89 50.45
CA CYS A 196 24.55 10.04 49.98
C CYS A 196 25.47 9.62 51.15
N ALA A 197 26.10 8.45 51.05
CA ALA A 197 27.13 7.98 51.98
C ALA A 197 28.30 8.97 52.16
N CYS A 198 28.58 9.82 51.17
CA CYS A 198 29.58 10.89 51.26
C CYS A 198 29.15 12.12 52.10
N GLY A 199 27.92 12.07 52.63
CA GLY A 199 27.37 13.05 53.57
C GLY A 199 26.53 14.16 52.96
N VAL A 200 26.37 14.22 51.64
CA VAL A 200 25.54 15.22 50.92
C VAL A 200 24.07 14.89 51.04
N TRP A 201 23.25 15.92 51.26
CA TRP A 201 21.80 15.86 51.26
C TRP A 201 21.26 16.28 49.90
N PHE A 202 20.21 15.60 49.46
CA PHE A 202 19.44 15.96 48.28
C PHE A 202 18.16 16.61 48.80
N GLU A 203 18.04 17.92 48.63
CA GLU A 203 16.80 18.65 48.95
C GLU A 203 15.75 18.33 47.87
N ASP A 204 14.48 18.21 48.28
CA ASP A 204 13.31 18.04 47.41
C ASP A 204 13.05 19.29 46.54
#